data_AF-A0A1Q5UHB1-F1
#
_entry.id   AF-A0A1Q5UHB1-F1
#
_cell.length_a   1.000
_cell.length_b   1.000
_cell.length_c   1.000
_cell.angle_alpha   90.00
_cell.angle_beta   90.00
_cell.angle_gamma   90.00
#
_symmetry.space_group_name_H-M   'P 1'
#
loop_
_entity.id
_entity.type
_entity.pdbx_description
1 polymer ?
#
loop_
_entity_poly.entity_id
_entity_poly.type
_entity_poly.pdbx_seq_one_letter_code
_entity_poly.pdbx_strand_id
1 'polypeptide(L)'
;MIRIICGLDPDVELMRAVTRQSRWRDTRRPRYLTDQQRAQLEDHPELEEARRNLSQIRAQYEKTQQPALLPRIQQLEKEVKNTRKRLQRSLRHQIRENFDEEQAFLDIEAQLSGTVVKEESEDESSLEDTMHPLQLHLVQSLLPYPISNSLEDEWNRRDTGAAAVVQYCDVLEGGPLRGRPKRNASGSATSAGPINQPQDTGQTENDADS
;
A
#
# COMPACT_ATOMS: atom_id res chain seq x y z
N MET A 1 25.20 11.15 -2.00
CA MET A 1 26.59 10.69 -2.29
C MET A 1 27.56 11.86 -2.46
N ILE A 2 27.30 12.83 -3.35
CA ILE A 2 28.18 14.00 -3.57
C ILE A 2 28.49 14.78 -2.28
N ARG A 3 27.49 15.04 -1.42
CA ARG A 3 27.71 15.73 -0.12
C ARG A 3 28.70 15.02 0.80
N ILE A 4 28.63 13.69 0.89
CA ILE A 4 29.52 12.87 1.73
C ILE A 4 30.95 12.93 1.19
N ILE A 5 31.11 12.83 -0.14
CA ILE A 5 32.42 12.96 -0.82
C ILE A 5 33.02 14.35 -0.57
N CYS A 6 32.19 15.37 -0.46
CA CYS A 6 32.59 16.74 -0.14
C CYS A 6 32.70 17.05 1.36
N GLY A 7 32.61 16.06 2.26
CA GLY A 7 32.71 16.26 3.71
C GLY A 7 31.53 16.99 4.37
N LEU A 8 30.40 17.09 3.65
CA LEU A 8 29.15 17.67 4.17
C LEU A 8 28.26 16.57 4.76
N ASP A 9 27.39 16.97 5.69
CA ASP A 9 26.40 16.07 6.26
C ASP A 9 25.57 15.42 5.15
N PRO A 10 25.35 14.08 5.24
CA PRO A 10 24.55 13.37 4.26
C PRO A 10 23.12 13.90 4.29
N ASP A 11 22.55 14.11 3.11
CA ASP A 11 21.12 14.36 2.98
C ASP A 11 20.36 13.06 3.25
N VAL A 12 19.91 12.88 4.48
CA VAL A 12 19.25 11.64 4.95
C VAL A 12 17.96 11.37 4.18
N GLU A 13 17.21 12.41 3.82
CA GLU A 13 15.96 12.24 3.08
C GLU A 13 16.21 11.86 1.63
N LEU A 14 17.22 12.46 0.98
CA LEU A 14 17.66 12.03 -0.34
C LEU A 14 18.16 10.57 -0.31
N MET A 15 18.99 10.21 0.67
CA MET A 15 19.50 8.83 0.81
C MET A 15 18.34 7.85 1.02
N ARG A 16 17.37 8.18 1.88
CA ARG A 16 16.16 7.36 2.07
C ARG A 16 15.34 7.22 0.79
N ALA A 17 15.16 8.30 0.03
CA ALA A 17 14.42 8.28 -1.22
C ALA A 17 15.10 7.37 -2.27
N VAL A 18 16.42 7.54 -2.44
CA VAL A 18 17.23 6.70 -3.32
C VAL A 18 17.16 5.23 -2.89
N THR A 19 17.34 4.93 -1.60
CA THR A 19 17.25 3.54 -1.10
C THR A 19 15.87 2.94 -1.34
N ARG A 20 14.78 3.70 -1.16
CA ARG A 20 13.41 3.21 -1.46
C ARG A 20 13.23 2.92 -2.94
N GLN A 21 13.76 3.80 -3.80
CA GLN A 21 13.72 3.64 -5.25
C GLN A 21 14.51 2.41 -5.69
N SER A 22 15.75 2.23 -5.22
CA SER A 22 16.57 1.05 -5.53
C SER A 22 15.89 -0.24 -5.08
N ARG A 23 15.34 -0.29 -3.85
CA ARG A 23 14.59 -1.45 -3.35
C ARG A 23 13.33 -1.77 -4.16
N TRP A 24 12.71 -0.74 -4.76
CA TRP A 24 11.55 -0.92 -5.62
C TRP A 24 11.94 -1.37 -7.04
N ARG A 25 13.10 -0.92 -7.55
CA ARG A 25 13.64 -1.33 -8.86
C ARG A 25 14.22 -2.74 -8.84
N ASP A 26 14.78 -3.18 -7.73
CA ASP A 26 15.37 -4.52 -7.63
C ASP A 26 14.28 -5.60 -7.83
N THR A 27 14.37 -6.32 -8.94
CA THR A 27 13.45 -7.39 -9.31
C THR A 27 13.67 -8.65 -8.46
N ARG A 28 14.91 -8.89 -8.02
CA ARG A 28 15.32 -10.02 -7.16
C ARG A 28 14.69 -9.93 -5.77
N ARG A 29 14.36 -8.71 -5.33
CA ARG A 29 13.82 -8.46 -3.99
C ARG A 29 12.45 -9.14 -3.76
N PRO A 30 12.31 -10.01 -2.75
CA PRO A 30 11.06 -10.73 -2.49
C PRO A 30 9.86 -9.80 -2.20
N ARG A 31 8.90 -9.76 -3.14
CA ARG A 31 7.66 -8.96 -3.00
C ARG A 31 6.55 -9.73 -2.28
N TYR A 32 6.39 -11.01 -2.59
CA TYR A 32 5.33 -11.87 -2.06
C TYR A 32 5.90 -13.07 -1.31
N LEU A 33 5.09 -13.60 -0.39
CA LEU A 33 5.40 -14.90 0.22
C LEU A 33 5.06 -16.00 -0.77
N THR A 34 5.94 -16.98 -0.89
CA THR A 34 5.70 -18.20 -1.66
C THR A 34 4.59 -19.03 -1.02
N ASP A 35 3.97 -19.92 -1.79
CA ASP A 35 2.89 -20.76 -1.27
C ASP A 35 3.39 -21.71 -0.17
N GLN A 36 4.64 -22.17 -0.28
CA GLN A 36 5.29 -22.96 0.78
C GLN A 36 5.44 -22.15 2.09
N GLN A 37 5.92 -20.90 2.01
CA GLN A 37 6.04 -20.03 3.19
C GLN A 37 4.67 -19.73 3.82
N ARG A 38 3.64 -19.57 2.99
CA ARG A 38 2.26 -19.39 3.47
C ARG A 38 1.74 -20.65 4.16
N ALA A 39 2.01 -21.83 3.60
CA ALA A 39 1.62 -23.10 4.19
C ALA A 39 2.29 -23.33 5.55
N GLN A 40 3.60 -23.09 5.65
CA GLN A 40 4.34 -23.18 6.92
C GLN A 40 3.77 -22.24 8.00
N LEU A 41 3.26 -21.08 7.60
CA LEU A 41 2.64 -20.12 8.52
C LEU A 41 1.27 -20.58 9.02
N GLU A 42 0.54 -21.41 8.27
CA GLU A 42 -0.73 -21.96 8.75
C GLU A 42 -0.56 -22.90 9.95
N ASP A 43 0.63 -23.51 10.11
CA ASP A 43 0.99 -24.36 11.25
C ASP A 43 1.54 -23.57 12.45
N HIS A 44 1.53 -22.24 12.39
CA HIS A 44 2.08 -21.39 13.45
C HIS A 44 1.26 -21.53 14.75
N PRO A 45 1.90 -21.71 15.93
CA PRO A 45 1.20 -22.04 17.18
C PRO A 45 0.16 -20.99 17.58
N GLU A 46 0.45 -19.71 17.39
CA GLU A 46 -0.49 -18.63 17.69
C GLU A 46 -1.74 -18.65 16.80
N LEU A 47 -1.60 -19.05 15.54
CA LEU A 47 -2.73 -19.14 14.62
C LEU A 47 -3.59 -20.37 14.93
N GLU A 48 -2.94 -21.48 15.27
CA GLU A 48 -3.59 -22.70 15.76
C GLU A 48 -4.38 -22.46 17.05
N GLU A 49 -3.82 -21.72 18.01
CA GLU A 49 -4.53 -21.34 19.23
C GLU A 49 -5.78 -20.50 18.92
N ALA A 50 -5.66 -19.49 18.07
CA ALA A 50 -6.79 -18.67 17.65
C ALA A 50 -7.89 -19.50 16.96
N ARG A 51 -7.51 -20.48 16.12
CA ARG A 51 -8.44 -21.42 15.49
C ARG A 51 -9.13 -22.32 16.51
N ARG A 52 -8.38 -22.87 17.47
CA ARG A 52 -8.94 -23.71 18.55
C ARG A 52 -9.97 -22.95 19.37
N ASN A 53 -9.67 -21.71 19.77
CA ASN A 53 -10.60 -20.85 20.51
C ASN A 53 -11.90 -20.62 19.73
N LEU A 54 -11.79 -20.33 18.44
CA LEU A 54 -12.95 -20.18 17.55
C LEU A 54 -13.77 -21.47 17.44
N SER A 55 -13.12 -22.61 17.24
CA SER A 55 -13.78 -23.92 17.15
C SER A 55 -14.52 -24.29 18.44
N GLN A 56 -13.93 -23.99 19.60
CA GLN A 56 -14.57 -24.23 20.90
C GLN A 56 -15.87 -23.42 21.07
N ILE A 57 -15.85 -22.13 20.76
CA ILE A 57 -17.06 -21.29 20.87
C ILE A 57 -18.12 -21.69 19.85
N ARG A 58 -17.73 -22.07 18.62
CA ARG A 58 -18.68 -22.61 17.63
C ARG A 58 -19.35 -23.89 18.12
N ALA A 59 -18.57 -24.82 18.67
CA ALA A 59 -19.11 -26.06 19.24
C ALA A 59 -20.04 -25.80 20.44
N GLN A 60 -19.75 -24.79 21.27
CA GLN A 60 -20.67 -24.37 22.35
C GLN A 60 -21.96 -23.78 21.80
N TYR A 61 -21.88 -22.97 20.74
CA TYR A 61 -23.05 -22.40 20.08
C TYR A 61 -23.92 -23.48 19.44
N GLU A 62 -23.34 -24.47 18.76
CA GLU A 62 -24.09 -25.61 18.19
C GLU A 62 -24.87 -26.39 19.25
N LYS A 63 -24.29 -26.56 20.45
CA LYS A 63 -24.94 -27.27 21.56
C LYS A 63 -26.02 -26.47 22.26
N THR A 64 -25.80 -25.17 22.47
CA THR A 64 -26.66 -24.33 23.32
C THR A 64 -27.62 -23.44 22.54
N GLN A 65 -27.35 -23.20 21.25
CA GLN A 65 -28.07 -22.28 20.34
C GLN A 65 -28.25 -20.87 20.92
N GLN A 66 -27.38 -20.45 21.84
CA GLN A 66 -27.50 -19.16 22.51
C GLN A 66 -27.11 -18.01 21.57
N PRO A 67 -28.01 -17.05 21.28
CA PRO A 67 -27.73 -15.96 20.35
C PRO A 67 -26.64 -15.00 20.85
N ALA A 68 -26.40 -14.94 22.16
CA ALA A 68 -25.34 -14.13 22.77
C ALA A 68 -23.91 -14.55 22.33
N LEU A 69 -23.72 -15.78 21.84
CA LEU A 69 -22.43 -16.28 21.37
C LEU A 69 -22.07 -15.82 19.95
N LEU A 70 -23.06 -15.43 19.13
CA LEU A 70 -22.83 -14.94 17.77
C LEU A 70 -21.84 -13.77 17.67
N PRO A 71 -21.96 -12.67 18.44
CA PRO A 71 -20.98 -11.59 18.39
C PRO A 71 -19.58 -12.05 18.81
N ARG A 72 -19.48 -13.01 19.73
CA ARG A 72 -18.19 -13.58 20.15
C ARG A 72 -17.56 -14.40 19.04
N ILE A 73 -18.33 -15.21 18.31
CA ILE A 73 -17.86 -15.95 17.13
C ILE A 73 -17.33 -14.98 16.07
N GLN A 74 -18.08 -13.92 15.75
CA GLN A 74 -17.64 -12.91 14.79
C GLN A 74 -16.35 -12.19 15.21
N GLN A 75 -16.18 -11.95 16.52
CA GLN A 75 -14.95 -11.38 17.05
C GLN A 75 -13.77 -12.35 16.85
N LEU A 76 -13.92 -13.61 17.23
CA LEU A 76 -12.87 -14.62 17.10
C LEU A 76 -12.51 -14.88 15.62
N GLU A 77 -13.48 -14.82 14.71
CA GLU A 77 -13.22 -14.90 13.27
C GLU A 77 -12.34 -13.76 12.76
N LYS A 78 -12.57 -12.55 13.28
CA LYS A 78 -11.72 -11.39 12.98
C LYS A 78 -10.34 -11.57 13.59
N GLU A 79 -10.24 -12.08 14.81
CA GLU A 79 -8.97 -12.35 15.48
C GLU A 79 -8.13 -13.34 14.66
N VAL A 80 -8.69 -14.48 14.22
CA VAL A 80 -8.00 -15.44 13.34
C VAL A 80 -7.53 -14.80 12.02
N LYS A 81 -8.36 -13.96 11.41
CA LYS A 81 -7.96 -13.23 10.18
C LYS A 81 -6.83 -12.23 10.46
N ASN A 82 -6.87 -11.54 11.58
CA ASN A 82 -5.89 -10.52 11.96
C ASN A 82 -4.56 -11.14 12.36
N THR A 83 -4.56 -12.23 13.13
CA THR A 83 -3.34 -12.97 13.50
C THR A 83 -2.63 -13.49 12.27
N ARG A 84 -3.37 -14.14 11.34
CA ARG A 84 -2.82 -14.57 10.05
C ARG A 84 -2.16 -13.41 9.29
N LYS A 85 -2.86 -12.29 9.13
CA LYS A 85 -2.32 -11.11 8.42
C LYS A 85 -1.08 -10.54 9.09
N ARG A 86 -1.06 -10.46 10.42
CA ARG A 86 0.07 -9.96 11.20
C ARG A 86 1.28 -10.88 11.02
N LEU A 87 1.11 -12.18 11.16
CA LEU A 87 2.17 -13.18 10.97
C LEU A 87 2.73 -13.10 9.54
N GLN A 88 1.85 -13.04 8.53
CA GLN A 88 2.29 -12.90 7.13
C GLN A 88 3.06 -11.59 6.89
N ARG A 89 2.68 -10.51 7.56
CA ARG A 89 3.43 -9.24 7.49
C ARG A 89 4.81 -9.37 8.14
N SER A 90 4.88 -10.00 9.31
CA SER A 90 6.12 -10.24 10.05
C SER A 90 7.09 -11.10 9.24
N LEU A 91 6.63 -12.24 8.74
CA LEU A 91 7.47 -13.16 7.95
C LEU A 91 8.00 -12.47 6.69
N ARG A 92 7.15 -11.72 5.99
CA ARG A 92 7.56 -10.95 4.81
C ARG A 92 8.59 -9.87 5.14
N HIS A 93 8.48 -9.26 6.32
CA HIS A 93 9.47 -8.29 6.79
C HIS A 93 10.82 -8.95 7.01
N GLN A 94 10.84 -10.05 7.75
CA GLN A 94 12.05 -10.83 8.04
C GLN A 94 12.75 -11.31 6.76
N ILE A 95 12.01 -11.90 5.83
CA ILE A 95 12.57 -12.33 4.53
C ILE A 95 13.21 -11.17 3.79
N ARG A 96 12.57 -9.99 3.81
CA ARG A 96 13.08 -8.80 3.13
C ARG A 96 14.30 -8.20 3.81
N GLU A 97 14.35 -8.21 5.14
CA GLU A 97 15.54 -7.75 5.89
C GLU A 97 16.72 -8.67 5.63
N ASN A 98 16.53 -9.99 5.76
CA ASN A 98 17.57 -10.96 5.48
C ASN A 98 18.07 -10.85 4.03
N PHE A 99 17.16 -10.71 3.07
CA PHE A 99 17.54 -10.48 1.67
C PHE A 99 18.32 -9.18 1.49
N ASP A 100 17.84 -8.07 2.07
CA ASP A 100 18.50 -6.77 1.95
C ASP A 100 19.93 -6.81 2.55
N GLU A 101 20.16 -7.60 3.60
CA GLU A 101 21.48 -7.82 4.20
C GLU A 101 22.36 -8.77 3.36
N GLU A 102 21.88 -9.99 3.07
CA GLU A 102 22.62 -11.01 2.32
C GLU A 102 23.01 -10.51 0.92
N GLN A 103 22.07 -9.87 0.23
CA GLN A 103 22.33 -9.36 -1.11
C GLN A 103 23.34 -8.21 -1.09
N ALA A 104 23.33 -7.37 -0.06
CA ALA A 104 24.34 -6.32 0.09
C ALA A 104 25.74 -6.90 0.27
N PHE A 105 25.91 -8.00 1.02
CA PHE A 105 27.20 -8.69 1.13
C PHE A 105 27.66 -9.22 -0.24
N LEU A 106 26.79 -9.93 -0.96
CA LEU A 106 27.11 -10.49 -2.27
C LEU A 106 27.49 -9.40 -3.29
N ASP A 107 26.74 -8.30 -3.32
CA ASP A 107 26.98 -7.19 -4.24
C ASP A 107 28.33 -6.49 -3.92
N ILE A 108 28.71 -6.34 -2.64
CA ILE A 108 30.01 -5.80 -2.23
C ILE A 108 31.15 -6.75 -2.62
N GLU A 109 31.01 -8.06 -2.38
CA GLU A 109 32.02 -9.06 -2.76
C GLU A 109 32.24 -9.11 -4.28
N ALA A 110 31.15 -9.00 -5.06
CA ALA A 110 31.22 -8.92 -6.52
C ALA A 110 31.98 -7.65 -6.98
N GLN A 111 31.69 -6.50 -6.36
CA GLN A 111 32.40 -5.25 -6.66
C GLN A 111 33.90 -5.34 -6.34
N LEU A 112 34.26 -5.91 -5.19
CA LEU A 112 35.66 -6.05 -4.76
C LEU A 112 36.43 -7.05 -5.62
N SER A 113 35.78 -8.10 -6.12
CA SER A 113 36.38 -9.10 -7.01
C SER A 113 36.57 -8.60 -8.44
N GLY A 114 36.10 -7.40 -8.78
CA GLY A 114 36.18 -6.84 -10.12
C GLY A 114 35.31 -7.57 -11.14
N THR A 115 34.43 -8.45 -10.68
CA THR A 115 33.38 -9.03 -11.50
C THR A 115 32.41 -7.90 -11.78
N VAL A 116 32.35 -7.42 -13.03
CA VAL A 116 31.29 -6.50 -13.46
C VAL A 116 29.99 -7.17 -13.04
N VAL A 117 29.33 -6.60 -12.04
CA VAL A 117 27.95 -6.91 -11.71
C VAL A 117 27.24 -6.55 -13.00
N LYS A 118 26.98 -7.57 -13.82
CA LYS A 118 26.08 -7.46 -14.94
C LYS A 118 24.81 -6.98 -14.26
N GLU A 119 24.45 -5.72 -14.44
CA GLU A 119 23.09 -5.29 -14.14
C GLU A 119 22.27 -6.28 -14.95
N GLU A 120 21.73 -7.30 -14.25
CA GLU A 120 20.91 -8.32 -14.88
C GLU A 120 19.87 -7.50 -15.60
N SER A 121 19.95 -7.59 -16.93
CA SER A 121 19.23 -6.79 -17.89
C SER A 121 17.83 -6.58 -17.37
N GLU A 122 17.36 -5.34 -17.50
CA GLU A 122 15.97 -4.93 -17.32
C GLU A 122 15.03 -6.04 -17.81
N ASP A 123 14.74 -7.01 -16.95
CA ASP A 123 13.65 -7.94 -17.14
C ASP A 123 12.44 -7.08 -16.79
N GLU A 124 12.08 -6.22 -17.76
CA GLU A 124 10.95 -5.29 -17.77
C GLU A 124 9.64 -5.99 -17.37
N SER A 125 9.63 -7.31 -17.43
CA SER A 125 8.47 -8.18 -17.38
C SER A 125 7.68 -8.19 -16.06
N SER A 126 8.29 -7.91 -14.90
CA SER A 126 7.55 -8.04 -13.63
C SER A 126 6.72 -6.82 -13.21
N LEU A 127 7.00 -5.64 -13.78
CA LEU A 127 6.22 -4.41 -13.52
C LEU A 127 5.08 -4.21 -14.54
N GLU A 128 5.18 -4.86 -15.70
CA GLU A 128 4.21 -4.76 -16.80
C GLU A 128 2.84 -5.36 -16.46
N ASP A 129 2.79 -6.37 -15.58
CA ASP A 129 1.56 -7.17 -15.37
C ASP A 129 0.48 -6.45 -14.53
N THR A 130 0.76 -5.27 -13.95
CA THR A 130 -0.22 -4.57 -13.07
C THR A 130 -0.37 -3.08 -13.28
N MET A 131 0.45 -2.43 -14.12
CA MET A 131 0.49 -0.96 -14.23
C MET A 131 -0.06 -0.49 -15.58
N HIS A 132 -0.74 0.66 -15.61
CA HIS A 132 -1.17 1.26 -16.88
C HIS A 132 0.06 1.55 -17.76
N PRO A 133 0.06 1.28 -19.07
CA PRO A 133 1.25 1.43 -19.92
C PRO A 133 1.87 2.84 -19.86
N LEU A 134 1.04 3.89 -19.86
CA LEU A 134 1.53 5.27 -19.71
C LEU A 134 2.09 5.56 -18.31
N GLN A 135 1.61 4.87 -17.28
CA GLN A 135 2.13 5.00 -15.92
C GLN A 135 3.49 4.30 -15.80
N LEU A 136 3.65 3.13 -16.44
CA LEU A 136 4.93 2.45 -16.52
C LEU A 136 5.95 3.33 -17.24
N HIS A 137 5.58 3.89 -18.41
CA HIS A 137 6.43 4.80 -19.18
C HIS A 137 6.86 6.04 -18.38
N LEU A 138 5.93 6.64 -17.63
CA LEU A 138 6.22 7.75 -16.72
C LEU A 138 7.28 7.38 -15.69
N VAL A 139 7.10 6.23 -15.04
CA VAL A 139 8.01 5.76 -13.99
C VAL A 139 9.38 5.42 -14.58
N GLN A 140 9.43 4.73 -15.72
CA GLN A 140 10.68 4.43 -16.43
C GLN A 140 11.43 5.68 -16.88
N SER A 141 10.73 6.77 -17.21
CA SER A 141 11.34 8.02 -17.66
C SER A 141 11.86 8.90 -16.52
N LEU A 142 11.24 8.83 -15.34
CA LEU A 142 11.61 9.69 -14.19
C LEU A 142 12.68 9.09 -13.28
N LEU A 143 12.76 7.77 -13.20
CA LEU A 143 13.66 7.04 -12.29
C LEU A 143 15.12 6.80 -12.77
N PRO A 144 15.54 7.00 -14.03
CA PRO A 144 16.94 6.83 -14.42
C PRO A 144 17.86 7.85 -13.72
N TYR A 145 19.03 7.37 -13.30
CA TYR A 145 20.12 8.22 -12.82
C TYR A 145 20.89 8.81 -14.02
N PRO A 146 21.57 9.96 -13.84
CA PRO A 146 22.49 10.45 -14.86
C PRO A 146 23.55 9.39 -15.17
N ILE A 147 23.57 8.91 -16.41
CA ILE A 147 24.43 7.82 -16.89
C ILE A 147 25.85 8.36 -17.17
N SER A 148 25.96 9.66 -17.45
CA SER A 148 27.22 10.32 -17.77
C SER A 148 27.30 11.70 -17.09
N ASN A 149 28.51 12.26 -17.07
CA ASN A 149 28.73 13.65 -16.65
C ASN A 149 28.53 14.65 -17.81
N SER A 150 27.87 14.24 -18.91
CA SER A 150 27.54 15.11 -20.03
C SER A 150 26.32 15.95 -19.73
N LEU A 151 26.41 17.26 -19.98
CA LEU A 151 25.29 18.18 -19.83
C LEU A 151 24.14 17.83 -20.79
N GLU A 152 24.47 17.44 -22.02
CA GLU A 152 23.49 17.06 -23.05
C GLU A 152 22.67 15.83 -22.64
N ASP A 153 23.32 14.82 -22.05
CA ASP A 153 22.65 13.60 -21.61
C ASP A 153 21.70 13.87 -20.43
N GLU A 154 22.09 14.75 -19.51
CA GLU A 154 21.22 15.17 -18.41
C GLU A 154 20.03 16.01 -18.91
N TRP A 155 20.22 16.84 -19.94
CA TRP A 155 19.12 17.56 -20.58
C TRP A 155 18.14 16.61 -21.27
N ASN A 156 18.64 15.69 -22.10
CA ASN A 156 17.83 14.68 -22.76
C ASN A 156 17.03 13.82 -21.76
N ARG A 157 17.65 13.42 -20.65
CA ARG A 157 16.98 12.68 -19.57
C ARG A 157 15.83 13.49 -18.96
N ARG A 158 16.04 14.78 -18.68
CA ARG A 158 15.00 15.67 -18.13
C ARG A 158 13.86 15.91 -19.11
N ASP A 159 14.17 16.14 -20.38
CA ASP A 159 13.18 16.37 -21.42
C ASP A 159 12.32 15.12 -21.65
N THR A 160 12.96 13.94 -21.65
CA THR A 160 12.25 12.65 -21.70
C THR A 160 11.29 12.50 -20.52
N GLY A 161 11.77 12.80 -19.30
CA GLY A 161 10.92 12.80 -18.10
C GLY A 161 9.74 13.79 -18.20
N ALA A 162 9.98 15.02 -18.68
CA ALA A 162 8.95 16.02 -18.85
C ALA A 162 7.90 15.60 -19.89
N ALA A 163 8.33 15.04 -21.01
CA ALA A 163 7.44 14.52 -22.05
C ALA A 163 6.55 13.39 -21.51
N ALA A 164 7.13 12.47 -20.72
CA ALA A 164 6.38 11.37 -20.12
C ALA A 164 5.33 11.88 -19.10
N VAL A 165 5.64 12.93 -18.33
CA VAL A 165 4.67 13.58 -17.43
C VAL A 165 3.49 14.15 -18.22
N VAL A 166 3.77 14.88 -19.31
CA VAL A 166 2.72 15.45 -20.17
C VAL A 166 1.81 14.36 -20.73
N GLN A 167 2.40 13.26 -21.22
CA GLN A 167 1.62 12.13 -21.74
C GLN A 167 0.75 11.46 -20.67
N TYR A 168 1.19 11.49 -19.41
CA TYR A 168 0.44 10.88 -18.31
C TYR A 168 -0.73 11.73 -17.82
N CYS A 169 -0.68 13.05 -18.00
CA CYS A 169 -1.68 13.95 -17.44
C CYS A 169 -3.13 13.66 -17.91
N ASP A 170 -3.30 13.07 -19.09
CA ASP A 170 -4.62 12.74 -19.64
C ASP A 170 -5.18 11.40 -19.12
N VAL A 171 -4.39 10.64 -18.36
CA VAL A 171 -4.78 9.34 -17.82
C VAL A 171 -5.65 9.51 -16.59
N LEU A 172 -6.90 9.04 -16.68
CA LEU A 172 -7.81 8.95 -15.55
C LEU A 172 -7.47 7.72 -14.68
N GLU A 173 -6.48 7.86 -13.80
CA GLU A 173 -6.33 6.96 -12.66
C GLU A 173 -7.60 7.08 -11.81
N GLY A 174 -8.37 5.99 -11.68
CA GLY A 174 -9.62 6.00 -10.91
C GLY A 174 -9.46 6.70 -9.55
N GLY A 175 -10.45 7.50 -9.16
CA GLY A 175 -10.37 8.31 -7.95
C GLY A 175 -10.09 7.46 -6.68
N PRO A 176 -9.58 8.08 -5.60
CA PRO A 176 -9.23 7.37 -4.38
C PRO A 176 -10.39 6.46 -3.95
N LEU A 177 -10.09 5.19 -3.68
CA LEU A 177 -11.06 4.23 -3.12
C LEU A 177 -11.80 4.94 -2.00
N ARG A 178 -13.07 5.31 -2.23
CA ARG A 178 -13.83 6.15 -1.30
C ARG A 178 -13.63 5.56 0.09
N GLY A 179 -12.99 6.33 0.96
CA GLY A 179 -12.67 5.88 2.31
C GLY A 179 -13.93 5.30 2.97
N ARG A 180 -13.73 4.36 3.90
CA ARG A 180 -14.80 3.74 4.68
C ARG A 180 -15.84 4.80 5.07
N PRO A 181 -17.12 4.68 4.65
CA PRO A 181 -18.15 5.62 5.03
C PRO A 181 -18.16 5.80 6.54
N LYS A 182 -18.16 7.06 7.00
CA LYS A 182 -18.20 7.40 8.42
C LYS A 182 -19.43 6.71 9.01
N ARG A 183 -19.24 5.81 9.98
CA ARG A 183 -20.38 5.14 10.65
C ARG A 183 -21.15 6.24 11.38
N ASN A 184 -22.32 6.59 10.88
CA ASN A 184 -23.22 7.50 11.58
C ASN A 184 -23.45 6.91 12.98
N ALA A 185 -23.00 7.63 14.02
CA ALA A 185 -23.42 7.34 15.36
C ALA A 185 -24.92 7.64 15.40
N SER A 186 -25.75 6.58 15.38
CA SER A 186 -27.17 6.71 15.66
C SER A 186 -27.29 7.30 17.07
N GLY A 187 -27.63 8.59 17.13
CA GLY A 187 -27.92 9.29 18.37
C GLY A 187 -29.01 8.54 19.11
N SER A 188 -28.74 8.24 20.37
CA SER A 188 -29.74 7.80 21.33
C SER A 188 -30.89 8.79 21.38
N ALA A 189 -32.10 8.25 21.29
CA ALA A 189 -33.35 8.96 21.35
C ALA A 189 -33.51 9.84 22.60
N THR A 190 -34.17 10.99 22.43
CA THR A 190 -35.13 11.48 23.42
C THR A 190 -36.29 12.19 22.72
N SER A 191 -37.48 11.63 22.88
CA SER A 191 -38.77 12.25 22.56
C SER A 191 -39.12 13.34 23.59
N ALA A 192 -39.73 14.45 23.17
CA ALA A 192 -40.86 15.10 23.86
C ALA A 192 -41.35 16.35 23.10
N GLY A 193 -42.62 16.31 22.64
CA GLY A 193 -43.58 17.42 22.78
C GLY A 193 -43.61 18.57 21.74
N PRO A 194 -44.78 18.87 21.12
CA PRO A 194 -44.94 19.91 20.10
C PRO A 194 -45.47 21.23 20.69
N ILE A 195 -45.01 22.39 20.19
CA ILE A 195 -45.65 23.69 20.46
C ILE A 195 -45.59 24.62 19.23
N ASN A 196 -46.79 24.85 18.69
CA ASN A 196 -47.38 26.02 18.02
C ASN A 196 -46.79 26.63 16.73
N GLN A 197 -47.64 26.58 15.69
CA GLN A 197 -47.72 27.57 14.60
C GLN A 197 -48.34 28.88 15.11
N PRO A 198 -48.02 30.01 14.46
CA PRO A 198 -49.01 31.04 14.19
C PRO A 198 -49.27 31.13 12.68
N GLN A 199 -50.55 31.05 12.33
CA GLN A 199 -51.05 31.57 11.07
C GLN A 199 -51.07 33.10 11.15
N ASP A 200 -50.66 33.77 10.08
CA ASP A 200 -51.29 35.03 9.71
C ASP A 200 -51.41 35.13 8.18
N THR A 201 -52.51 35.73 7.78
CA THR A 201 -53.17 35.71 6.47
C THR A 201 -53.02 37.04 5.73
N GLY A 202 -53.03 36.98 4.40
CA GLY A 202 -53.30 38.11 3.48
C GLY A 202 -52.03 38.79 2.94
N GLN A 203 -51.93 39.21 1.67
CA GLN A 203 -52.93 39.47 0.65
C GLN A 203 -52.39 39.14 -0.75
N THR A 204 -53.34 38.78 -1.59
CA THR A 204 -53.34 38.76 -3.06
C THR A 204 -53.03 40.12 -3.67
N GLU A 205 -52.29 40.13 -4.78
CA GLU A 205 -52.63 40.97 -5.93
C GLU A 205 -52.16 40.25 -7.21
N ASN A 206 -53.14 39.88 -8.03
CA ASN A 206 -52.96 39.53 -9.43
C ASN A 206 -52.70 40.84 -10.19
N ASP A 207 -51.92 40.79 -11.26
CA ASP A 207 -52.41 41.32 -12.54
C ASP A 207 -51.62 40.67 -13.69
N ALA A 208 -52.40 40.17 -14.64
CA ALA A 208 -51.97 39.72 -15.94
C ALA A 208 -52.00 40.91 -16.90
N ASP A 209 -51.04 41.01 -17.81
CA ASP A 209 -51.38 41.24 -19.21
C ASP A 209 -50.19 40.97 -20.15
N SER A 210 -50.51 40.20 -21.20
CA SER A 210 -49.89 40.08 -22.54
C SER A 210 -48.41 39.69 -22.69
#